data_AF-A0A0A0AU59-F1
#
_entry.id   AF-A0A0A0AU59-F1
#
_cell.length_a   1.000
_cell.length_b   1.000
_cell.length_c   1.000
_cell.angle_alpha   90.00
_cell.angle_beta   90.00
_cell.angle_gamma   90.00
#
_symmetry.space_group_name_H-M   'P 1'
#
loop_
_entity.id
_entity.type
_entity.pdbx_description
1 polymer ?
#
loop_
_entity_poly.entity_id
_entity_poly.type
_entity_poly.pdbx_seq_one_letter_code
_entity_poly.pdbx_strand_id
1 'polypeptide(L)'
;QAILAAQRRGEDVETSKKWAAGQNKQHFITKNTAKLDRETEELHHDRVPLEVGKVIQQGRQSKGMTQKDLATKINEKPQVIADYESGRAIPNNQVMGKIERAIGLKLRGKDIGKPLETGPKGK
;
A
#
# COMPACT_ATOMS: atom_id res chain seq x y z
N GLN A 1 -1.32 21.62 18.55
CA GLN A 1 -1.65 22.39 19.78
C GLN A 1 -2.76 23.44 19.56
N ALA A 2 -3.05 23.86 18.32
CA ALA A 2 -4.08 24.87 18.03
C ALA A 2 -5.51 24.52 18.49
N ILE A 3 -5.98 23.29 18.20
CA ILE A 3 -7.35 22.85 18.55
C ILE A 3 -7.59 22.85 20.08
N LEU A 4 -6.62 22.32 20.85
CA LEU A 4 -6.73 22.25 22.32
C LEU A 4 -6.70 23.64 22.98
N ALA A 5 -6.01 24.62 22.37
CA ALA A 5 -5.98 25.99 22.87
C ALA A 5 -7.31 26.73 22.60
N ALA A 6 -7.89 26.55 21.42
CA ALA A 6 -9.20 27.10 21.05
C ALA A 6 -10.31 26.57 21.99
N GLN A 7 -10.31 25.27 22.29
CA GLN A 7 -11.25 24.67 23.24
C GLN A 7 -11.14 25.25 24.65
N ARG A 8 -9.93 25.56 25.13
CA ARG A 8 -9.71 26.15 26.46
C ARG A 8 -10.15 27.60 26.55
N ARG A 9 -10.09 28.34 25.44
CA ARG A 9 -10.49 29.76 25.36
C ARG A 9 -11.98 29.94 25.05
N GLY A 10 -12.72 28.85 24.83
CA GLY A 10 -14.14 28.91 24.45
C GLY A 10 -14.36 29.42 23.03
N GLU A 11 -13.34 29.34 22.17
CA GLU A 11 -13.45 29.68 20.74
C GLU A 11 -14.18 28.56 19.99
N ASP A 12 -14.91 28.91 18.94
CA ASP A 12 -15.66 27.96 18.11
C ASP A 12 -14.71 26.97 17.42
N VAL A 13 -15.04 25.68 17.50
CA VAL A 13 -14.31 24.59 16.85
C VAL A 13 -15.24 23.87 15.87
N GLU A 14 -14.93 23.98 14.58
CA GLU A 14 -15.63 23.24 13.55
C GLU A 14 -15.24 21.76 13.60
N THR A 15 -16.24 20.87 13.62
CA THR A 15 -16.02 19.42 13.52
C THR A 15 -16.80 18.85 12.35
N SER A 16 -16.15 17.97 11.58
CA SER A 16 -16.78 17.28 10.46
C SER A 16 -16.51 15.79 10.53
N LYS A 17 -17.52 14.98 10.21
CA LYS A 17 -17.38 13.52 10.13
C LYS A 17 -16.60 13.17 8.86
N LYS A 18 -15.54 12.36 9.00
CA LYS A 18 -14.77 11.89 7.84
C LYS A 18 -15.64 11.01 6.94
N TRP A 19 -15.48 11.17 5.63
CA TRP A 19 -16.05 10.25 4.65
C TRP A 19 -15.47 8.83 4.87
N ALA A 20 -16.34 7.81 4.88
CA ALA A 20 -16.05 6.42 5.29
C ALA A 20 -15.66 6.21 6.79
N ALA A 21 -15.94 7.16 7.69
CA ALA A 21 -15.76 6.95 9.12
C ALA A 21 -16.66 5.83 9.67
N GLY A 22 -16.09 4.96 10.51
CA GLY A 22 -16.82 3.85 11.15
C GLY A 22 -16.95 2.59 10.29
N GLN A 23 -16.22 2.49 9.17
CA GLN A 23 -16.22 1.33 8.28
C GLN A 23 -14.79 0.76 8.12
N ASN A 24 -14.69 -0.55 7.86
CA ASN A 24 -13.42 -1.24 7.60
C ASN A 24 -13.39 -1.85 6.19
N LYS A 25 -13.43 -0.99 5.17
CA LYS A 25 -13.33 -1.41 3.78
C LYS A 25 -11.96 -2.06 3.54
N GLN A 26 -11.93 -3.34 3.16
CA GLN A 26 -10.66 -4.08 2.99
C GLN A 26 -9.94 -3.74 1.68
N HIS A 27 -10.71 -3.58 0.60
CA HIS A 27 -10.20 -3.26 -0.73
C HIS A 27 -10.53 -1.82 -1.09
N PHE A 28 -9.50 -0.98 -1.13
CA PHE A 28 -9.60 0.41 -1.56
C PHE A 28 -9.27 0.55 -3.04
N ILE A 29 -9.91 1.53 -3.67
CA ILE A 29 -9.61 1.91 -5.05
C ILE A 29 -8.29 2.68 -5.05
N THR A 30 -7.36 2.28 -5.92
CA THR A 30 -5.98 2.81 -5.94
C THR A 30 -5.84 4.13 -6.67
N LYS A 31 -6.74 4.40 -7.63
CA LYS A 31 -6.82 5.63 -8.42
C LYS A 31 -8.06 6.43 -8.04
N ASN A 32 -8.04 7.74 -8.28
CA ASN A 32 -9.20 8.59 -8.05
C ASN A 32 -10.28 8.30 -9.12
N THR A 33 -11.43 7.76 -8.69
CA THR A 33 -12.52 7.36 -9.58
C THR A 33 -13.10 8.52 -10.37
N ALA A 34 -13.16 9.73 -9.78
CA ALA A 34 -13.65 10.92 -10.46
C ALA A 34 -12.67 11.43 -11.54
N LYS A 35 -11.39 11.08 -11.45
CA LYS A 35 -10.43 11.35 -12.53
C LYS A 35 -10.61 10.33 -13.65
N LEU A 36 -10.69 9.04 -13.31
CA LEU A 36 -10.90 7.95 -14.29
C LEU A 36 -12.18 8.13 -15.10
N ASP A 37 -13.27 8.58 -14.47
CA ASP A 37 -14.56 8.80 -15.14
C ASP A 37 -14.52 9.95 -16.17
N ARG A 38 -13.64 10.93 -15.96
CA ARG A 38 -13.44 12.07 -16.89
C ARG A 38 -12.39 11.80 -17.96
N GLU A 39 -11.60 10.74 -17.80
CA GLU A 39 -10.46 10.41 -18.67
C GLU A 39 -10.96 9.49 -19.78
N THR A 40 -11.30 10.06 -20.95
CA THR A 40 -11.86 9.32 -22.08
C THR A 40 -10.81 8.83 -23.08
N GLU A 41 -9.53 9.18 -22.91
CA GLU A 41 -8.50 9.00 -23.94
C GLU A 41 -7.29 8.13 -23.52
N GLU A 42 -7.01 7.93 -22.22
CA GLU A 42 -5.80 7.23 -21.77
C GLU A 42 -6.09 5.76 -21.37
N LEU A 43 -5.80 4.81 -22.28
CA LEU A 43 -6.03 3.37 -22.08
C LEU A 43 -4.81 2.61 -21.50
N HIS A 44 -3.71 3.30 -21.18
CA HIS A 44 -2.49 2.65 -20.64
C HIS A 44 -2.45 2.70 -19.11
N HIS A 45 -2.01 1.61 -18.49
CA HIS A 45 -1.77 1.55 -17.04
C HIS A 45 -0.38 0.99 -16.77
N ASP A 46 0.47 1.79 -16.15
CA ASP A 46 1.80 1.37 -15.74
C ASP A 46 1.72 0.13 -14.83
N ARG A 47 2.57 -0.85 -15.17
CA ARG A 47 2.68 -2.10 -14.43
C ARG A 47 3.86 -2.04 -13.47
N VAL A 48 3.88 -2.98 -12.53
CA VAL A 48 5.01 -3.14 -11.60
C VAL A 48 6.28 -3.46 -12.41
N PRO A 49 7.39 -2.71 -12.22
CA PRO A 49 8.66 -3.01 -12.89
C PRO A 49 9.17 -4.41 -12.51
N LEU A 50 9.86 -5.08 -13.45
CA LEU A 50 10.39 -6.42 -13.22
C LEU A 50 11.39 -6.49 -12.05
N GLU A 51 12.12 -5.40 -11.79
CA GLU A 51 13.01 -5.26 -10.63
C GLU A 51 12.27 -5.49 -9.31
N VAL A 52 11.09 -4.90 -9.14
CA VAL A 52 10.26 -5.07 -7.94
C VAL A 52 9.82 -6.52 -7.80
N GLY A 53 9.43 -7.16 -8.91
CA GLY A 53 9.06 -8.58 -8.93
C GLY A 53 10.19 -9.50 -8.45
N LYS A 54 11.44 -9.22 -8.89
CA LYS A 54 12.64 -9.93 -8.43
C LYS A 54 12.90 -9.74 -6.93
N VAL A 55 12.76 -8.52 -6.42
CA VAL A 55 12.94 -8.24 -4.97
C VAL A 55 11.90 -8.98 -4.13
N ILE A 56 10.64 -9.03 -4.57
CA ILE A 56 9.59 -9.79 -3.89
C ILE A 56 9.97 -11.28 -3.83
N GLN A 57 10.38 -11.84 -4.96
CA GLN A 57 10.77 -13.24 -5.05
C GLN A 57 11.97 -13.56 -4.15
N GLN A 58 13.01 -12.73 -4.16
CA GLN A 58 14.20 -12.89 -3.31
C GLN A 58 13.85 -12.79 -1.83
N GLY A 59 13.08 -11.77 -1.43
CA GLY A 59 12.65 -11.59 -0.04
C GLY A 59 11.72 -12.69 0.48
N ARG A 60 10.94 -13.31 -0.42
CA ARG A 60 10.12 -14.48 -0.11
C ARG A 60 10.99 -15.72 0.11
N GLN A 61 11.91 -15.98 -0.80
CA GLN A 61 12.81 -17.15 -0.75
C GLN A 61 13.75 -17.08 0.45
N SER A 62 14.29 -15.91 0.79
CA SER A 62 15.15 -15.74 1.98
C SER A 62 14.44 -16.05 3.29
N LYS A 63 13.10 -15.94 3.32
CA LYS A 63 12.26 -16.32 4.46
C LYS A 63 11.64 -17.71 4.35
N GLY A 64 12.01 -18.50 3.34
CA GLY A 64 11.50 -19.85 3.13
C GLY A 64 9.99 -19.93 2.86
N MET A 65 9.36 -18.84 2.40
CA MET A 65 7.91 -18.79 2.16
C MET A 65 7.59 -19.23 0.73
N THR A 66 6.47 -19.91 0.50
CA THR A 66 5.92 -20.07 -0.86
C THR A 66 5.06 -18.87 -1.27
N GLN A 67 4.70 -18.74 -2.55
CA GLN A 67 3.76 -17.69 -2.99
C GLN A 67 2.42 -17.79 -2.25
N LYS A 68 1.95 -19.01 -1.98
CA LYS A 68 0.74 -19.29 -1.21
C LYS A 68 0.87 -18.83 0.25
N ASP A 69 2.03 -19.07 0.88
CA ASP A 69 2.26 -18.66 2.27
C ASP A 69 2.31 -17.14 2.38
N LEU A 70 3.02 -16.47 1.46
CA LEU A 70 3.05 -15.02 1.41
C LEU A 70 1.65 -14.43 1.19
N ALA A 71 0.90 -14.98 0.24
CA ALA A 71 -0.47 -14.55 -0.07
C ALA A 71 -1.40 -14.70 1.15
N THR A 72 -1.36 -15.85 1.82
CA THR A 72 -2.10 -16.11 3.07
C THR A 72 -1.70 -15.12 4.16
N LYS A 73 -0.40 -14.88 4.33
CA LYS A 73 0.13 -13.95 5.34
C LYS A 73 -0.33 -12.51 5.14
N ILE A 74 -0.52 -12.07 3.89
CA ILE A 74 -0.98 -10.71 3.58
C ILE A 74 -2.50 -10.61 3.31
N ASN A 75 -3.22 -11.73 3.41
CA ASN A 75 -4.65 -11.84 3.08
C ASN A 75 -4.96 -11.40 1.64
N GLU A 76 -4.20 -11.91 0.67
CA GLU A 76 -4.46 -11.74 -0.76
C GLU A 76 -4.48 -13.11 -1.45
N LYS A 77 -4.93 -13.16 -2.71
CA LYS A 77 -4.94 -14.41 -3.50
C LYS A 77 -3.51 -14.77 -3.98
N PRO A 78 -3.14 -16.06 -4.08
CA PRO A 78 -1.85 -16.47 -4.63
C PRO A 78 -1.57 -15.92 -6.03
N GLN A 79 -2.62 -15.82 -6.87
CA GLN A 79 -2.53 -15.23 -8.21
C GLN A 79 -2.03 -13.78 -8.18
N VAL A 80 -2.45 -12.99 -7.18
CA VAL A 80 -1.99 -11.60 -7.02
C VAL A 80 -0.48 -11.60 -6.85
N ILE A 81 0.07 -12.40 -5.93
CA ILE A 81 1.52 -12.50 -5.74
C ILE A 81 2.24 -12.92 -7.02
N ALA A 82 1.72 -13.90 -7.75
CA ALA A 82 2.29 -14.34 -9.02
C ALA A 82 2.32 -13.22 -10.08
N ASP A 83 1.27 -12.39 -10.14
CA ASP A 83 1.20 -11.25 -11.07
C ASP A 83 2.17 -10.12 -10.68
N TYR A 84 2.42 -9.94 -9.38
CA TYR A 84 3.44 -9.00 -8.88
C TYR A 84 4.86 -9.50 -9.16
N GLU A 85 5.17 -10.78 -8.89
CA GLU A 85 6.49 -11.37 -9.17
C GLU A 85 6.80 -11.37 -10.69
N SER A 86 5.79 -11.49 -11.54
CA SER A 86 5.92 -11.46 -13.01
C SER A 86 5.85 -10.06 -13.65
N GLY A 87 5.62 -9.00 -12.87
CA GLY A 87 5.52 -7.62 -13.37
C GLY A 87 4.26 -7.33 -14.19
N ARG A 88 3.23 -8.18 -14.11
CA ARG A 88 1.95 -7.99 -14.83
C ARG A 88 0.93 -7.19 -14.04
N ALA A 89 1.10 -7.12 -12.71
CA ALA A 89 0.18 -6.44 -11.83
C ALA A 89 0.20 -4.91 -11.99
N ILE A 90 -0.96 -4.27 -11.79
CA ILE A 90 -1.04 -2.83 -11.54
C ILE A 90 -0.58 -2.58 -10.10
N PRO A 91 0.36 -1.65 -9.86
CA PRO A 91 0.81 -1.33 -8.51
C PRO A 91 -0.35 -0.86 -7.61
N ASN A 92 -0.54 -1.55 -6.48
CA ASN A 92 -1.43 -1.12 -5.39
C ASN A 92 -0.59 -0.86 -4.14
N ASN A 93 -0.55 0.39 -3.68
CA ASN A 93 0.23 0.81 -2.52
C ASN A 93 -0.12 0.04 -1.23
N GLN A 94 -1.37 -0.37 -1.05
CA GLN A 94 -1.80 -1.16 0.11
C GLN A 94 -1.21 -2.57 0.05
N VAL A 95 -1.32 -3.23 -1.10
CA VAL A 95 -0.76 -4.58 -1.32
C VAL A 95 0.77 -4.55 -1.21
N MET A 96 1.43 -3.62 -1.90
CA MET A 96 2.88 -3.43 -1.81
C MET A 96 3.32 -3.20 -0.37
N GLY A 97 2.64 -2.33 0.39
CA GLY A 97 2.96 -2.09 1.79
C GLY A 97 2.72 -3.29 2.72
N LYS A 98 1.81 -4.22 2.37
CA LYS A 98 1.67 -5.50 3.09
C LYS A 98 2.83 -6.45 2.77
N ILE A 99 3.22 -6.54 1.49
CA ILE A 99 4.34 -7.37 1.04
C ILE A 99 5.65 -6.88 1.69
N GLU A 100 5.93 -5.57 1.66
CA GLU A 100 7.12 -4.96 2.27
C GLU A 100 7.30 -5.39 3.72
N ARG A 101 6.22 -5.34 4.52
CA ARG A 101 6.26 -5.75 5.94
C ARG A 101 6.42 -7.27 6.10
N ALA A 102 5.84 -8.06 5.20
CA ALA A 102 5.97 -9.51 5.25
C ALA A 102 7.39 -9.98 4.93
N ILE A 103 8.03 -9.42 3.89
CA ILE A 103 9.38 -9.80 3.44
C ILE A 103 10.49 -8.96 4.09
N GLY A 104 10.18 -7.82 4.70
CA GLY A 104 11.15 -6.95 5.38
C GLY A 104 12.03 -6.14 4.43
N LEU A 105 11.61 -5.93 3.18
CA LEU A 105 12.32 -5.16 2.17
C LEU A 105 11.41 -4.05 1.63
N LYS A 106 12.00 -2.93 1.23
CA LYS A 106 11.28 -1.84 0.55
C LYS A 106 11.01 -2.23 -0.91
N LEU A 107 9.80 -1.93 -1.38
CA LEU A 107 9.34 -2.19 -2.76
C LEU A 107 8.93 -0.92 -3.48
N ARG A 108 9.05 0.24 -2.81
CA ARG A 108 8.61 1.55 -3.29
C ARG A 108 9.68 2.61 -3.07
N GLY A 109 9.67 3.63 -3.92
CA GLY A 109 10.59 4.76 -3.84
C GLY A 109 11.99 4.43 -4.38
N LYS A 110 13.00 5.17 -3.92
CA LYS A 110 14.38 5.07 -4.42
C LYS A 110 15.19 3.93 -3.80
N ASP A 111 14.71 3.33 -2.72
CA ASP A 111 15.43 2.34 -1.91
C ASP A 111 14.90 0.90 -2.11
N ILE A 112 14.48 0.55 -3.33
CA ILE A 112 13.96 -0.78 -3.63
C ILE A 112 15.01 -1.84 -3.28
N GLY A 113 14.60 -2.92 -2.61
CA GLY A 113 15.48 -4.02 -2.18
C GLY A 113 16.26 -3.76 -0.91
N LYS A 114 16.27 -2.54 -0.36
CA LYS A 114 16.88 -2.28 0.96
C LYS A 114 16.00 -2.82 2.09
N PRO A 115 16.57 -3.17 3.25
CA PRO A 115 15.80 -3.53 4.43
C PRO A 115 14.75 -2.47 4.78
N LEU A 116 13.57 -2.93 5.17
CA LEU A 116 12.53 -2.08 5.71
C LEU A 116 12.90 -1.72 7.15
N GLU A 117 13.27 -0.46 7.39
CA GLU A 117 13.46 0.09 8.73
C GLU A 117 12.15 -0.02 9.53
N THR A 118 12.03 -1.05 10.36
CA THR A 118 10.91 -1.24 11.30
C THR A 118 11.19 -0.51 12.61
N GLY A 119 11.58 0.77 12.54
CA GLY A 119 11.67 1.64 13.70
C GLY A 119 10.32 2.32 13.96
N PRO A 120 9.92 2.55 15.22
CA PRO A 120 8.80 3.45 15.48
C PRO A 120 9.16 4.82 14.89
N LYS A 121 8.36 5.32 13.95
CA LYS A 121 8.45 6.73 13.57
C LYS A 121 8.18 7.52 14.84
N GLY A 122 9.21 8.19 15.35
CA GLY A 122 9.15 9.02 16.55
C GLY A 122 7.94 9.94 16.52
N LYS A 123 7.31 10.06 17.69
CA LYS A 123 6.12 10.88 17.97
C LYS A 123 6.29 12.33 17.54
#